data_AF-A0A943MZX8-F1
#
_entry.id   AF-A0A943MZX8-F1
#
_cell.length_a   1.000
_cell.length_b   1.000
_cell.length_c   1.000
_cell.angle_alpha   90.00
_cell.angle_beta   90.00
_cell.angle_gamma   90.00
#
_symmetry.space_group_name_H-M   'P 1'
#
loop_
_entity.id
_entity.type
_entity.pdbx_description
1 polymer ?
#
loop_
_entity_poly.entity_id
_entity_poly.type
_entity_poly.pdbx_seq_one_letter_code
_entity_poly.pdbx_strand_id
1 'polypeptide(L)' 'MKFWVVSTKYFDSGRVKVNIYPVEAETKPENGMTENKTCDHYTDYFDTYEEAKAWYEQAKNA' A
#
# COMPACT_ATOMS: atom_id res chain seq x y z
N MET A 1 16.99 7.23 2.33
CA MET A 1 16.71 5.89 2.87
C MET A 1 15.74 5.18 1.94
N LYS A 2 15.82 3.85 1.84
CA LYS A 2 14.93 3.06 1.00
C LYS A 2 13.81 2.50 1.86
N PHE A 3 12.58 2.84 1.51
CA PHE A 3 11.36 2.34 2.13
C PHE A 3 10.60 1.50 1.11
N TRP A 4 9.67 0.70 1.61
CA TRP A 4 8.76 -0.09 0.80
C TRP A 4 7.36 0.42 1.00
N VAL A 5 6.63 0.59 -0.08
CA VAL A 5 5.25 1.05 -0.03
C VAL A 5 4.33 0.00 -0.61
N VAL A 6 3.24 -0.26 0.10
CA VAL A 6 2.13 -1.07 -0.36
C VAL A 6 0.97 -0.15 -0.65
N SER A 7 0.57 -0.14 -1.92
CA SER A 7 -0.61 0.56 -2.39
C SER A 7 -1.74 -0.43 -2.56
N THR A 8 -2.77 -0.30 -1.74
CA THR A 8 -3.98 -1.13 -1.76
C THR A 8 -5.15 -0.29 -2.26
N LYS A 9 -5.84 -0.76 -3.28
CA LYS A 9 -7.05 -0.12 -3.83
C LYS A 9 -8.23 -1.07 -3.74
N TYR A 10 -9.25 -0.67 -2.98
CA TYR A 10 -10.53 -1.35 -2.90
C TYR A 10 -11.50 -0.63 -3.82
N PHE A 11 -11.98 -1.31 -4.86
CA PHE A 11 -12.96 -0.75 -5.79
C PHE A 11 -14.37 -1.14 -5.37
N ASP A 12 -15.34 -0.24 -5.54
CA ASP A 12 -16.76 -0.52 -5.25
C ASP A 12 -17.33 -1.70 -6.04
N SER A 13 -16.67 -2.05 -7.15
CA SER A 13 -16.97 -3.26 -7.93
C SER A 13 -16.59 -4.59 -7.25
N GLY A 14 -16.05 -4.57 -6.03
CA GLY A 14 -15.55 -5.74 -5.30
C GLY A 14 -14.18 -6.24 -5.75
N ARG A 15 -13.46 -5.44 -6.54
CA ARG A 15 -12.09 -5.76 -6.96
C ARG A 15 -11.09 -5.15 -5.99
N VAL A 16 -10.06 -5.91 -5.63
CA VAL A 16 -8.93 -5.41 -4.86
C VAL A 16 -7.69 -5.39 -5.76
N LYS A 17 -6.96 -4.27 -5.76
CA LYS A 17 -5.67 -4.16 -6.45
C LYS A 17 -4.62 -3.76 -5.45
N VAL A 18 -3.65 -4.64 -5.23
CA VAL A 18 -2.51 -4.39 -4.35
C VAL A 18 -1.25 -4.32 -5.17
N ASN A 19 -0.40 -3.34 -4.89
CA ASN A 19 0.89 -3.13 -5.51
C ASN A 19 1.95 -2.90 -4.43
N ILE A 20 3.16 -3.40 -4.65
CA ILE A 20 4.32 -3.17 -3.79
C ILE A 20 5.45 -2.59 -4.63
N TYR A 21 6.09 -1.52 -4.15
CA TYR A 21 7.23 -0.90 -4.84
C TYR A 21 8.17 -0.20 -3.84
N PRO A 22 9.46 -0.06 -4.16
CA PRO A 22 10.39 0.69 -3.34
C PRO A 22 10.23 2.21 -3.55
N VAL A 23 10.45 2.98 -2.50
CA VAL A 23 10.49 4.45 -2.50
C VAL A 23 11.78 4.90 -1.82
N GLU A 24 12.46 5.88 -2.42
CA GLU A 24 13.59 6.54 -1.79
C GLU A 24 13.13 7.87 -1.21
N ALA A 25 13.29 8.04 0.10
CA ALA A 25 12.93 9.25 0.81
C ALA A 25 13.96 9.55 1.91
N GLU A 26 14.10 10.81 2.31
CA GLU A 26 15.00 11.19 3.41
C GLU A 26 14.48 10.67 4.76
N THR A 27 13.16 10.68 4.95
CA THR A 27 12.45 10.17 6.12
C THR A 27 11.32 9.24 5.71
N LYS A 28 10.89 8.35 6.62
CA LYS A 28 9.77 7.44 6.37
C LYS A 28 8.50 8.27 6.11
N PRO A 29 7.86 8.16 4.94
CA PRO A 29 6.63 8.88 4.67
C PRO A 29 5.50 8.39 5.59
N GLU A 30 4.53 9.27 5.86
CA GLU A 30 3.35 8.90 6.64
C GLU A 30 2.40 8.03 5.81
N ASN A 31 1.79 7.05 6.47
CA ASN A 31 0.74 6.26 5.84
C ASN A 31 -0.44 7.17 5.50
N GLY A 32 -1.05 6.90 4.35
CA GLY A 32 -2.12 7.72 3.82
C GLY A 32 -3.29 6.88 3.36
N MET A 33 -4.48 7.47 3.44
CA MET A 33 -5.67 6.97 2.79
C MET A 33 -6.30 8.08 1.98
N THR A 34 -6.74 7.75 0.77
CA THR A 34 -7.48 8.64 -0.11
C THR A 34 -8.70 7.90 -0.60
N GLU A 35 -9.86 8.31 -0.10
CA GLU A 35 -11.16 7.90 -0.61
C GLU A 35 -11.42 8.64 -1.93
N ASN A 36 -11.72 7.89 -2.99
CA ASN A 36 -12.24 8.42 -4.24
C ASN A 36 -13.65 7.90 -4.45
N LYS A 37 -14.42 8.57 -5.33
CA LYS A 37 -15.79 8.18 -5.71
C LYS A 37 -15.96 6.76 -6.24
N THR A 38 -14.88 6.06 -6.56
CA THR A 38 -14.90 4.74 -7.19
C THR A 38 -13.99 3.72 -6.50
N CYS A 39 -13.14 4.18 -5.57
CA CYS A 39 -12.24 3.30 -4.81
C CYS A 39 -11.59 4.00 -3.62
N ASP A 40 -11.32 3.20 -2.59
CA ASP A 40 -10.48 3.58 -1.48
C ASP A 40 -9.05 3.19 -1.77
N HIS A 41 -8.13 4.16 -1.76
CA HIS A 41 -6.71 3.94 -1.96
C HIS A 41 -5.95 4.15 -0.64
N TYR A 42 -5.41 3.06 -0.11
CA TYR A 42 -4.50 3.03 1.04
C TYR A 42 -3.05 2.95 0.59
N THR A 43 -2.18 3.68 1.27
CA THR A 43 -0.74 3.72 1.00
C THR A 43 0.01 3.54 2.33
N ASP A 44 0.58 2.36 2.52
CA ASP A 44 1.27 1.96 3.74
C ASP A 44 2.78 1.87 3.49
N TYR A 45 3.57 2.55 4.32
CA TYR A 45 5.03 2.58 4.22
C TYR A 45 5.68 1.69 5.29
N PHE A 46 6.66 0.91 4.84
CA PHE A 46 7.41 -0.06 5.63
C PHE A 46 8.90 0.15 5.48
N ASP A 47 9.65 -0.24 6.50
CA ASP A 47 11.11 -0.13 6.50
C ASP A 47 11.74 -1.31 5.74
N THR A 48 11.08 -2.48 5.79
CA THR A 48 11.58 -3.71 5.17
C THR A 48 10.64 -4.23 4.06
N TYR A 49 11.23 -4.97 3.11
CA TYR A 49 10.47 -5.64 2.07
C TYR A 49 9.57 -6.75 2.64
N GLU A 50 10.04 -7.44 3.68
CA GLU A 50 9.33 -8.59 4.26
C GLU A 50 8.02 -8.15 4.91
N GLU A 51 8.03 -7.05 5.67
CA GLU A 51 6.82 -6.45 6.25
C GLU A 51 5.86 -5.99 5.15
N ALA A 52 6.37 -5.27 4.14
CA ALA A 52 5.56 -4.83 3.01
C ALA A 52 4.96 -6.01 2.25
N LYS A 53 5.71 -7.11 2.09
CA LYS A 53 5.23 -8.32 1.41
C LYS A 53 4.16 -9.03 2.24
N ALA A 54 4.33 -9.14 3.55
CA ALA A 54 3.31 -9.72 4.43
C ALA A 54 1.99 -8.94 4.33
N TRP A 55 2.07 -7.60 4.36
CA TRP A 55 0.91 -6.73 4.16
C TRP A 55 0.30 -6.89 2.77
N TYR A 56 1.13 -6.96 1.73
CA TYR A 56 0.69 -7.19 0.35
C TYR A 56 -0.13 -8.48 0.20
N GLU A 57 0.36 -9.60 0.75
CA GLU A 57 -0.33 -10.89 0.68
C GLU A 57 -1.63 -10.89 1.50
N GLN A 58 -1.64 -10.22 2.66
CA GLN A 58 -2.85 -10.06 3.45
C GLN A 58 -3.91 -9.24 2.70
N ALA A 59 -3.53 -8.07 2.17
CA ALA A 59 -4.44 -7.19 1.44
C ALA A 59 -4.96 -7.82 0.13
N LYS A 60 -4.19 -8.70 -0.49
CA LYS A 60 -4.57 -9.38 -1.73
C LYS A 60 -5.63 -10.47 -1.52
N ASN A 61 -5.71 -11.03 -0.31
CA ASN A 61 -6.67 -12.06 0.06
C ASN A 61 -7.88 -11.50 0.85
N ALA A 62 -8.01 -10.17 0.91
CA ALA A 62 -9.10 -9.48 1.61
C ALA A 62 -10.42 -9.46 0.81
#